data_AF-A0A3D3QBF8-F1
#
_entry.id   AF-A0A3D3QBF8-F1
#
_cell.length_a   1.000
_cell.length_b   1.000
_cell.length_c   1.000
_cell.angle_alpha   90.00
_cell.angle_beta   90.00
_cell.angle_gamma   90.00
#
_symmetry.space_group_name_H-M   'P 1'
#
loop_
_entity.id
_entity.type
_entity.pdbx_description
1 polymer ?
#
loop_
_entity_poly.entity_id
_entity_poly.type
_entity_poly.pdbx_seq_one_letter_code
_entity_poly.pdbx_strand_id
1 'polypeptide(L)'
;MVENGNTSPQPSVVRSGLAGKRVLVTGVTGFLGAALFERLLSAFPDTRIVLLVRGQGSLTGEARAREILTRPVFEPTRQLVGADALKRAFDERVEVLEGDVTGELPPFPADLDVVFHCAASVSFDPPIDEAFHTNLLGANRVYEAVAASGSRPHLVHVSTAYVAGLAKGVVPEATLEHSVDWRTEAEAALGARRSVEEASRKPEMLDMFVAEARSERGRAGPTAVARDAEDRRRKWVTKRLVHFGRARA
;
A
#
# COMPACT_ATOMS: atom_id res chain seq x y z
N MET A 1 23.48 -47.14 28.36
CA MET A 1 24.05 -45.98 27.67
C MET A 1 23.43 -45.93 26.30
N VAL A 2 22.37 -45.14 26.13
CA VAL A 2 21.78 -44.84 24.82
C VAL A 2 22.03 -43.36 24.63
N GLU A 3 22.77 -43.02 23.58
CA GLU A 3 23.22 -41.67 23.29
C GLU A 3 22.02 -40.73 23.05
N ASN A 4 21.98 -39.65 23.81
CA ASN A 4 21.07 -38.53 23.58
C ASN A 4 21.49 -37.84 22.28
N GLY A 5 20.80 -38.15 21.19
CA GLY A 5 20.89 -37.43 19.93
C GLY A 5 20.53 -35.97 20.15
N ASN A 6 21.52 -35.10 19.97
CA ASN A 6 21.42 -33.65 20.00
C ASN A 6 20.45 -33.16 18.91
N THR A 7 19.16 -33.01 19.23
CA THR A 7 18.16 -32.40 18.33
C THR A 7 18.14 -30.89 18.53
N SER A 8 19.18 -30.21 18.03
CA SER A 8 19.04 -28.78 17.75
C SER A 8 17.93 -28.62 16.69
N PRO A 9 16.90 -27.77 16.87
CA PRO A 9 15.86 -27.62 15.87
C PRO A 9 16.47 -27.08 14.58
N GLN A 10 16.43 -27.88 13.52
CA GLN A 10 16.87 -27.46 12.20
C GLN A 10 16.06 -26.23 11.76
N PRO A 11 16.69 -25.18 11.23
CA PRO A 11 15.95 -24.02 10.73
C PRO A 11 14.96 -24.47 9.66
N SER A 12 13.77 -23.87 9.66
CA SER A 12 12.76 -24.17 8.64
C SER A 12 13.32 -23.88 7.24
N VAL A 13 12.82 -24.57 6.21
CA VAL A 13 13.22 -24.35 4.80
C VAL A 13 13.14 -22.85 4.43
N VAL A 14 12.12 -22.16 4.93
CA VAL A 14 11.94 -20.71 4.73
C VAL A 14 13.05 -19.91 5.41
N ARG A 15 13.43 -20.28 6.65
CA ARG A 15 14.50 -19.60 7.39
C ARG A 15 15.85 -19.77 6.71
N SER A 16 16.16 -20.98 6.25
CA SER A 16 17.38 -21.24 5.48
C SER A 16 17.36 -20.53 4.11
N GLY A 17 16.20 -20.44 3.46
CA GLY A 17 16.05 -19.78 2.17
C GLY A 17 16.24 -18.26 2.20
N LEU A 18 15.96 -17.61 3.35
CA LEU A 18 16.12 -16.17 3.54
C LEU A 18 17.41 -15.77 4.27
N ALA A 19 18.21 -16.73 4.74
CA ALA A 19 19.47 -16.45 5.41
C ALA A 19 20.45 -15.75 4.46
N GLY A 20 21.03 -14.62 4.89
CA GLY A 20 21.94 -13.80 4.09
C GLY A 20 21.28 -13.03 2.95
N LYS A 21 19.96 -13.15 2.76
CA LYS A 21 19.22 -12.50 1.67
C LYS A 21 18.90 -11.04 1.97
N ARG A 22 18.84 -10.21 0.93
CA ARG A 22 18.35 -8.83 1.01
C ARG A 22 16.91 -8.75 0.51
N VAL A 23 16.01 -8.35 1.40
CA VAL A 23 14.56 -8.38 1.18
C VAL A 23 13.99 -6.97 1.19
N LEU A 24 13.39 -6.55 0.07
CA LEU A 24 12.62 -5.31 0.01
C LEU A 24 11.17 -5.56 0.44
N VAL A 25 10.63 -4.70 1.31
CA VAL A 25 9.23 -4.73 1.71
C VAL A 25 8.59 -3.36 1.51
N THR A 26 7.47 -3.33 0.80
CA THR A 26 6.62 -2.14 0.68
C THR A 26 5.36 -2.31 1.54
N GLY A 27 4.73 -1.21 1.98
CA GLY A 27 3.46 -1.28 2.71
C GLY A 27 3.58 -1.68 4.18
N VAL A 28 4.76 -1.50 4.78
CA VAL A 28 5.09 -1.91 6.16
C VAL A 28 4.31 -1.14 7.23
N THR A 29 3.77 0.03 6.87
CA THR A 29 2.86 0.81 7.72
C THR A 29 1.44 0.27 7.74
N GLY A 30 1.10 -0.66 6.84
CA GLY A 30 -0.18 -1.37 6.80
C GLY A 30 -0.23 -2.58 7.74
N PHE A 31 -1.37 -3.27 7.78
CA PHE A 31 -1.58 -4.43 8.66
C PHE A 31 -0.67 -5.62 8.31
N LEU A 32 -0.78 -6.12 7.08
CA LEU A 32 0.01 -7.27 6.62
C LEU A 32 1.51 -6.95 6.55
N GLY A 33 1.88 -5.80 6.00
CA GLY A 33 3.28 -5.41 5.87
C GLY A 33 3.99 -5.27 7.22
N ALA A 34 3.30 -4.77 8.25
CA ALA A 34 3.86 -4.69 9.61
C ALA A 34 4.08 -6.09 10.21
N ALA A 35 3.14 -7.02 10.01
CA ALA A 35 3.28 -8.40 10.45
C ALA A 35 4.41 -9.13 9.71
N LEU A 36 4.53 -8.95 8.39
CA LEU A 36 5.63 -9.50 7.61
C LEU A 36 6.97 -8.93 8.10
N PHE A 37 7.06 -7.62 8.29
CA PHE A 37 8.27 -6.98 8.81
C PHE A 37 8.65 -7.52 10.20
N GLU A 38 7.67 -7.68 11.10
CA GLU A 38 7.90 -8.26 12.42
C GLU A 38 8.43 -9.69 12.33
N ARG A 39 7.89 -10.53 11.43
CA ARG A 39 8.38 -11.89 11.23
C ARG A 39 9.81 -11.87 10.69
N LEU A 40 10.10 -11.06 9.66
CA LEU A 40 11.45 -10.92 9.09
C LEU A 40 12.46 -10.46 10.16
N LEU A 41 12.09 -9.49 10.98
CA LEU A 41 12.97 -8.96 12.01
C LEU A 41 13.16 -9.94 13.19
N SER A 42 12.12 -10.68 13.60
CA SER A 42 12.20 -11.55 14.78
C SER A 42 12.72 -12.97 14.50
N ALA A 43 12.30 -13.59 13.38
CA ALA A 43 12.56 -15.00 13.09
C ALA A 43 13.71 -15.23 12.09
N PHE A 44 14.17 -14.20 11.40
CA PHE A 44 15.20 -14.29 10.35
C PHE A 44 16.37 -13.33 10.66
N PRO A 45 17.23 -13.69 11.65
CA PRO A 45 18.30 -12.80 12.11
C PRO A 45 19.35 -12.51 11.03
N ASP A 46 19.53 -13.41 10.06
CA ASP A 46 20.54 -13.28 9.01
C ASP A 46 20.01 -12.56 7.76
N THR A 47 18.75 -12.13 7.76
CA THR A 47 18.13 -11.41 6.63
C THR A 47 18.35 -9.91 6.77
N ARG A 48 18.81 -9.29 5.69
CA ARG A 48 18.91 -7.83 5.54
C ARG A 48 17.59 -7.31 4.96
N ILE A 49 17.05 -6.25 5.54
CA ILE A 49 15.71 -5.77 5.24
C ILE A 49 15.81 -4.35 4.69
N VAL A 50 15.15 -4.12 3.56
CA VAL A 50 14.98 -2.80 2.97
C VAL A 50 13.51 -2.45 3.03
N LEU A 51 13.14 -1.32 3.62
CA LEU A 51 11.76 -0.86 3.73
C LEU A 51 11.54 0.34 2.82
N LEU A 52 10.54 0.28 1.95
CA LEU A 52 10.06 1.48 1.25
C LEU A 52 8.95 2.13 2.09
N VAL A 53 9.21 3.32 2.61
CA VAL A 53 8.28 4.03 3.49
C VAL A 53 8.12 5.48 3.07
N ARG A 54 6.90 5.90 2.76
CA ARG A 54 6.60 7.31 2.47
C ARG A 54 6.68 8.17 3.73
N GLY A 55 7.21 9.38 3.61
CA GLY A 55 7.03 10.41 4.63
C GLY A 55 5.55 10.78 4.84
N GLN A 56 5.23 11.44 5.94
CA GLN A 56 3.89 11.99 6.20
C GLN A 56 3.95 13.27 7.05
N GLY A 57 3.62 14.40 6.44
CA GLY A 57 3.74 15.70 7.11
C GLY A 57 5.20 15.99 7.46
N SER A 58 5.50 16.19 8.73
CA SER A 58 6.86 16.38 9.24
C SER A 58 7.60 15.08 9.57
N LEU A 59 6.94 13.92 9.49
CA LEU A 59 7.55 12.63 9.81
C LEU A 59 8.22 12.02 8.58
N THR A 60 9.50 11.70 8.71
CA THR A 60 10.28 10.96 7.69
C THR A 60 9.85 9.51 7.61
N GLY A 61 10.17 8.84 6.50
CA GLY A 61 9.94 7.41 6.33
C GLY A 61 10.63 6.58 7.42
N GLU A 62 11.86 6.95 7.77
CA GLU A 62 12.65 6.36 8.86
C GLU A 62 11.94 6.48 10.22
N ALA A 63 11.43 7.67 10.56
CA ALA A 63 10.72 7.88 11.82
C ALA A 63 9.46 7.00 11.91
N ARG A 64 8.72 6.90 10.80
CA ARG A 64 7.55 6.03 10.70
C ARG A 64 7.90 4.55 10.77
N ALA A 65 9.03 4.14 10.17
CA ALA A 65 9.54 2.78 10.25
C ALA A 65 9.87 2.39 11.70
N ARG A 66 10.53 3.28 12.44
CA ARG A 66 10.80 3.06 13.87
C ARG A 66 9.54 3.02 14.72
N GLU A 67 8.55 3.87 14.43
CA GLU A 67 7.26 3.87 15.14
C GLU A 67 6.55 2.51 15.05
N ILE A 68 6.69 1.78 13.94
CA ILE A 68 6.11 0.45 13.77
C ILE A 68 6.57 -0.53 14.86
N LEU A 69 7.81 -0.41 15.35
CA LEU A 69 8.34 -1.26 16.42
C LEU A 69 7.60 -1.10 17.75
N THR A 70 6.76 -0.07 17.91
CA THR A 70 5.93 0.17 19.10
C THR A 70 4.52 -0.40 18.96
N ARG A 71 4.11 -0.81 17.76
CA ARG A 71 2.77 -1.30 17.49
C ARG A 71 2.48 -2.64 18.19
N PRO A 72 1.22 -3.01 18.42
CA PRO A 72 0.84 -4.28 19.04
C PRO A 72 1.41 -5.53 18.35
N VAL A 73 1.62 -5.48 17.03
CA VAL A 73 2.20 -6.62 16.28
C VAL A 73 3.60 -7.01 16.75
N PHE A 74 4.38 -6.05 17.26
CA PHE A 74 5.72 -6.27 17.82
C PHE A 74 5.70 -6.60 19.32
N GLU A 75 4.54 -6.61 19.98
CA GLU A 75 4.45 -6.90 21.42
C GLU A 75 5.07 -8.26 21.79
N PRO A 76 4.79 -9.37 21.08
CA PRO A 76 5.41 -10.66 21.40
C PRO A 76 6.94 -10.62 21.29
N THR A 77 7.46 -9.96 20.25
CA THR A 77 8.92 -9.82 20.06
C THR A 77 9.53 -8.93 21.15
N ARG A 78 8.89 -7.82 21.53
CA ARG A 78 9.35 -6.98 22.64
C ARG A 78 9.38 -7.72 23.96
N GLN A 79 8.40 -8.57 24.24
CA GLN A 79 8.38 -9.41 25.45
C GLN A 79 9.49 -10.47 25.44
N LEU A 80 9.84 -11.00 24.27
CA LEU A 80 10.85 -12.05 24.13
C LEU A 80 12.29 -11.51 24.24
N VAL A 81 12.62 -10.41 23.55
CA VAL A 81 14.00 -9.92 23.43
C VAL A 81 14.25 -8.58 24.11
N GLY A 82 13.20 -7.86 24.51
CA GLY A 82 13.27 -6.50 25.05
C GLY A 82 13.32 -5.42 23.96
N ALA A 83 12.82 -4.22 24.30
CA ALA A 83 12.71 -3.11 23.36
C ALA A 83 14.08 -2.63 22.83
N ASP A 84 15.13 -2.63 23.65
CA ASP A 84 16.45 -2.16 23.22
C ASP A 84 17.13 -3.14 22.27
N ALA A 85 16.97 -4.45 22.48
CA ALA A 85 17.49 -5.45 21.55
C ALA A 85 16.75 -5.40 20.21
N LEU A 86 15.43 -5.18 20.24
CA LEU A 86 14.63 -4.97 19.03
C LEU A 86 15.09 -3.74 18.24
N LYS A 87 15.36 -2.62 18.93
CA LYS A 87 15.91 -1.40 18.30
C LYS A 87 17.28 -1.65 17.68
N ARG A 88 18.20 -2.31 18.39
CA ARG A 88 19.51 -2.70 17.83
C ARG A 88 19.35 -3.56 16.59
N ALA A 89 18.47 -4.56 16.63
CA ALA A 89 18.20 -5.42 15.48
C ALA A 89 17.64 -4.64 14.27
N PHE A 90 16.84 -3.59 14.51
CA PHE A 90 16.42 -2.66 13.46
C PHE A 90 17.62 -1.90 12.90
N ASP A 91 18.39 -1.22 13.75
CA ASP A 91 19.49 -0.35 13.33
C ASP A 91 20.60 -1.13 12.60
N GLU A 92 20.81 -2.42 12.93
CA GLU A 92 21.82 -3.27 12.31
C GLU A 92 21.40 -3.86 10.95
N ARG A 93 20.11 -4.08 10.71
CA ARG A 93 19.63 -4.90 9.58
C ARG A 93 18.61 -4.23 8.69
N VAL A 94 18.08 -3.07 9.07
CA VAL A 94 17.02 -2.39 8.36
C VAL A 94 17.55 -1.12 7.71
N GLU A 95 17.42 -1.05 6.39
CA GLU A 95 17.59 0.17 5.61
C GLU A 95 16.21 0.71 5.25
N VAL A 96 15.97 2.00 5.45
CA VAL A 96 14.71 2.65 5.04
C VAL A 96 14.96 3.57 3.87
N LEU A 97 14.25 3.27 2.78
CA LEU A 97 14.18 4.09 1.59
C LEU A 97 12.93 4.95 1.68
N GLU A 98 13.12 6.28 1.71
CA GLU A 98 11.99 7.20 1.70
C GLU A 98 11.45 7.34 0.27
N GLY A 99 10.18 6.97 0.07
CA GLY A 99 9.52 7.04 -1.23
C GLY A 99 8.06 6.60 -1.18
N ASP A 100 7.29 6.98 -2.20
CA ASP A 100 5.87 6.63 -2.33
C ASP A 100 5.65 5.89 -3.65
N VAL A 101 4.97 4.74 -3.61
CA VAL A 101 4.62 3.97 -4.82
C VAL A 101 3.73 4.77 -5.79
N THR A 102 3.03 5.78 -5.27
CA THR A 102 2.24 6.70 -6.08
C THR A 102 3.07 7.81 -6.73
N GLY A 103 4.30 8.05 -6.26
CA GLY A 103 5.14 9.16 -6.71
C GLY A 103 6.54 8.72 -7.12
N GLU A 104 7.53 9.50 -6.72
CA GLU A 104 8.94 9.21 -6.97
C GLU A 104 9.42 8.08 -6.04
N LEU A 105 10.15 7.15 -6.64
CA LEU A 105 10.82 6.07 -5.95
C LEU A 105 12.33 6.35 -5.91
N PRO A 106 12.99 6.14 -4.75
CA PRO A 106 14.44 6.19 -4.68
C PRO A 106 15.04 5.01 -5.48
N PRO A 107 16.31 5.11 -5.89
CA PRO A 107 17.00 3.98 -6.49
C PRO A 107 17.00 2.79 -5.53
N PHE A 108 16.60 1.62 -6.03
CA PHE A 108 16.66 0.39 -5.24
C PHE A 108 18.05 -0.24 -5.31
N PRO A 109 18.45 -1.00 -4.28
CA PRO A 109 19.71 -1.75 -4.30
C PRO A 109 19.79 -2.72 -5.50
N ALA A 110 21.01 -2.94 -5.99
CA ALA A 110 21.30 -3.83 -7.12
C ALA A 110 21.47 -5.31 -6.71
N ASP A 111 21.35 -5.62 -5.42
CA ASP A 111 21.53 -6.93 -4.80
C ASP A 111 20.26 -7.41 -4.06
N LEU A 112 19.07 -7.05 -4.56
CA LEU A 112 17.82 -7.56 -3.99
C LEU A 112 17.60 -9.02 -4.38
N ASP A 113 17.32 -9.86 -3.39
CA ASP A 113 17.01 -11.27 -3.58
C ASP A 113 15.50 -11.54 -3.60
N VAL A 114 14.72 -10.79 -2.79
CA VAL A 114 13.28 -10.96 -2.66
C VAL A 114 12.60 -9.60 -2.52
N VAL A 115 11.45 -9.43 -3.16
CA VAL A 115 10.61 -8.24 -3.04
C VAL A 115 9.22 -8.64 -2.60
N PHE A 116 8.78 -8.17 -1.43
CA PHE A 116 7.39 -8.26 -0.99
C PHE A 116 6.67 -6.95 -1.26
N HIS A 117 5.80 -6.96 -2.27
CA HIS A 117 4.95 -5.81 -2.57
C HIS A 117 3.61 -5.94 -1.86
N CYS A 118 3.49 -5.27 -0.69
CA CYS A 118 2.26 -5.20 0.10
C CYS A 118 1.64 -3.79 0.13
N ALA A 119 2.26 -2.80 -0.50
CA ALA A 119 1.71 -1.45 -0.56
C ALA A 119 0.50 -1.40 -1.49
N ALA A 120 -0.68 -1.20 -0.91
CA ALA A 120 -1.92 -1.02 -1.65
C ALA A 120 -2.89 -0.14 -0.85
N SER A 121 -3.80 0.53 -1.54
CA SER A 121 -5.03 1.04 -0.95
C SER A 121 -6.01 -0.12 -0.78
N VAL A 122 -6.38 -0.40 0.47
CA VAL A 122 -7.35 -1.44 0.85
C VAL A 122 -8.76 -0.88 1.10
N SER A 123 -8.99 0.39 0.72
CA SER A 123 -10.34 0.94 0.72
C SER A 123 -11.21 0.12 -0.24
N PHE A 124 -12.42 -0.25 0.19
CA PHE A 124 -13.39 -0.93 -0.68
C PHE A 124 -13.96 0.00 -1.74
N ASP A 125 -14.04 1.29 -1.42
CA ASP A 125 -14.68 2.30 -2.24
C ASP A 125 -13.80 3.55 -2.42
N PRO A 126 -12.57 3.42 -2.95
CA PRO A 126 -11.75 4.56 -3.29
C PRO A 126 -12.27 5.23 -4.57
N PRO A 127 -12.01 6.53 -4.76
CA PRO A 127 -12.05 7.13 -6.09
C PRO A 127 -11.26 6.28 -7.09
N ILE A 128 -11.82 6.03 -8.28
CA ILE A 128 -11.22 5.13 -9.29
C ILE A 128 -9.78 5.53 -9.65
N ASP A 129 -9.51 6.83 -9.76
CA ASP A 129 -8.21 7.40 -10.04
C ASP A 129 -7.19 7.04 -8.95
N GLU A 130 -7.58 7.17 -7.67
CA GLU A 130 -6.71 6.83 -6.54
C GLU A 130 -6.38 5.33 -6.48
N ALA A 131 -7.38 4.47 -6.75
CA ALA A 131 -7.18 3.03 -6.81
C ALA A 131 -6.20 2.63 -7.90
N PHE A 132 -6.37 3.14 -9.12
CA PHE A 132 -5.46 2.86 -10.22
C PHE A 132 -4.06 3.42 -9.98
N HIS A 133 -3.97 4.63 -9.45
CA HIS A 133 -2.71 5.29 -9.18
C HIS A 133 -1.86 4.53 -8.15
N THR A 134 -2.50 3.94 -7.15
CA THR A 134 -1.83 3.17 -6.08
C THR A 134 -1.64 1.71 -6.47
N ASN A 135 -2.73 0.99 -6.77
CA ASN A 135 -2.72 -0.48 -6.81
C ASN A 135 -2.25 -1.03 -8.16
N LEU A 136 -2.41 -0.28 -9.25
CA LEU A 136 -1.95 -0.69 -10.58
C LEU A 136 -0.64 0.02 -10.93
N LEU A 137 -0.67 1.34 -11.02
CA LEU A 137 0.49 2.13 -11.43
C LEU A 137 1.59 2.11 -10.37
N GLY A 138 1.24 2.12 -9.09
CA GLY A 138 2.23 2.01 -8.03
C GLY A 138 2.94 0.66 -7.98
N ALA A 139 2.21 -0.43 -8.22
CA ALA A 139 2.82 -1.75 -8.41
C ALA A 139 3.76 -1.75 -9.62
N ASN A 140 3.30 -1.23 -10.77
CA ASN A 140 4.11 -1.16 -12.00
C ASN A 140 5.41 -0.36 -11.79
N ARG A 141 5.34 0.81 -11.14
CA ARG A 141 6.52 1.64 -10.83
C ARG A 141 7.53 0.88 -9.95
N VAL A 142 7.06 0.15 -8.95
CA VAL A 142 7.94 -0.69 -8.11
C VAL A 142 8.63 -1.75 -8.95
N TYR A 143 7.92 -2.38 -9.89
CA TYR A 143 8.48 -3.44 -10.74
C TYR A 143 9.51 -2.91 -11.72
N GLU A 144 9.22 -1.78 -12.34
CA GLU A 144 10.15 -1.07 -13.21
C GLU A 144 11.40 -0.61 -12.44
N ALA A 145 11.23 -0.08 -11.22
CA ALA A 145 12.36 0.33 -10.39
C ALA A 145 13.24 -0.86 -9.94
N VAL A 146 12.64 -2.01 -9.62
CA VAL A 146 13.38 -3.25 -9.33
C VAL A 146 14.14 -3.73 -10.57
N ALA A 147 13.50 -3.73 -11.74
CA ALA A 147 14.16 -4.12 -12.99
C ALA A 147 15.32 -3.17 -13.34
N ALA A 148 15.12 -1.87 -13.14
CA ALA A 148 16.12 -0.84 -13.39
C ALA A 148 17.31 -0.88 -12.40
N SER A 149 17.14 -1.45 -11.20
CA SER A 149 18.26 -1.61 -10.25
C SER A 149 19.27 -2.67 -10.68
N GLY A 150 18.95 -3.50 -11.69
CA GLY A 150 19.77 -4.63 -12.11
C GLY A 150 19.59 -5.89 -11.27
N SER A 151 18.77 -5.83 -10.22
CA SER A 151 18.41 -7.00 -9.40
C SER A 151 17.50 -7.95 -10.19
N ARG A 152 17.53 -9.25 -9.83
CA ARG A 152 16.58 -10.26 -10.32
C ARG A 152 15.93 -11.01 -9.15
N PRO A 153 15.17 -10.31 -8.29
CA PRO A 153 14.64 -10.91 -7.08
C PRO A 153 13.46 -11.84 -7.40
N HIS A 154 13.15 -12.72 -6.45
CA HIS A 154 11.83 -13.33 -6.40
C HIS A 154 10.80 -12.28 -5.97
N LEU A 155 9.86 -11.94 -6.85
CA LEU A 155 8.85 -10.93 -6.58
C LEU A 155 7.54 -11.56 -6.08
N VAL A 156 7.14 -11.17 -4.87
CA VAL A 156 5.90 -11.59 -4.22
C VAL A 156 4.94 -10.40 -4.19
N HIS A 157 3.96 -10.40 -5.09
CA HIS A 157 2.86 -9.44 -5.08
C HIS A 157 1.74 -9.94 -4.17
N VAL A 158 1.34 -9.13 -3.18
CA VAL A 158 0.15 -9.42 -2.39
C VAL A 158 -1.07 -8.86 -3.11
N SER A 159 -1.92 -9.76 -3.60
CA SER A 159 -3.22 -9.42 -4.19
C SER A 159 -4.37 -9.68 -3.21
N THR A 160 -5.59 -9.69 -3.72
CA THR A 160 -6.81 -10.02 -2.98
C THR A 160 -7.58 -11.13 -3.69
N ALA A 161 -8.21 -12.04 -2.94
CA ALA A 161 -9.13 -13.03 -3.54
C ALA A 161 -10.33 -12.37 -4.24
N TYR A 162 -10.62 -11.09 -3.95
CA TYR A 162 -11.67 -10.32 -4.63
C TYR A 162 -11.38 -10.01 -6.10
N VAL A 163 -10.18 -10.32 -6.61
CA VAL A 163 -9.92 -10.26 -8.07
C VAL A 163 -10.80 -11.23 -8.87
N ALA A 164 -11.42 -12.21 -8.21
CA ALA A 164 -12.43 -13.08 -8.83
C ALA A 164 -13.72 -12.33 -9.24
N GLY A 165 -13.94 -11.11 -8.74
CA GLY A 165 -15.06 -10.25 -9.12
C GLY A 165 -16.42 -10.94 -8.97
N LEU A 166 -17.18 -10.98 -10.07
CA LEU A 166 -18.52 -11.59 -10.12
C LEU A 166 -18.51 -13.11 -10.40
N ALA A 167 -17.34 -13.75 -10.43
CA ALA A 167 -17.24 -15.19 -10.67
C ALA A 167 -18.02 -15.97 -9.61
N LYS A 168 -18.71 -17.03 -10.05
CA LYS A 168 -19.52 -17.90 -9.19
C LYS A 168 -18.89 -19.27 -9.10
N GLY A 169 -19.04 -19.91 -7.94
CA GLY A 169 -18.52 -21.25 -7.69
C GLY A 169 -17.06 -21.24 -7.24
N VAL A 170 -16.39 -22.37 -7.42
CA VAL A 170 -14.98 -22.55 -7.03
C VAL A 170 -14.08 -21.90 -8.08
N VAL A 171 -13.25 -20.95 -7.64
CA VAL A 171 -12.23 -20.30 -8.47
C VAL A 171 -10.87 -20.89 -8.09
N PRO A 172 -10.24 -21.70 -8.95
CA PRO A 172 -8.95 -22.32 -8.66
C PRO A 172 -7.80 -21.32 -8.76
N GLU A 173 -6.70 -21.59 -8.05
CA GLU A 173 -5.42 -20.90 -8.27
C GLU A 173 -4.84 -21.34 -9.62
N ALA A 174 -4.99 -20.49 -10.62
CA ALA A 174 -4.47 -20.69 -11.97
C ALA A 174 -4.06 -19.36 -12.59
N THR A 175 -3.31 -19.42 -13.68
CA THR A 175 -3.03 -18.22 -14.48
C THR A 175 -4.33 -17.62 -14.97
N LEU A 176 -4.53 -16.33 -14.70
CA LEU A 176 -5.68 -15.59 -15.18
C LEU A 176 -5.47 -15.24 -16.66
N GLU A 177 -6.36 -15.70 -17.54
CA GLU A 177 -6.44 -15.21 -18.91
C GLU A 177 -7.31 -13.95 -18.96
N HIS A 178 -6.81 -12.89 -19.59
CA HIS A 178 -7.59 -11.68 -19.83
C HIS A 178 -7.19 -11.03 -21.16
N SER A 179 -8.15 -10.35 -21.79
CA SER A 179 -7.92 -9.50 -22.97
C SER A 179 -7.92 -8.01 -22.63
N VAL A 180 -7.99 -7.66 -21.35
CA VAL A 180 -8.05 -6.28 -20.87
C VAL A 180 -6.68 -5.61 -21.07
N ASP A 181 -6.67 -4.48 -21.81
CA ASP A 181 -5.50 -3.60 -21.85
C ASP A 181 -5.50 -2.70 -20.61
N TRP A 182 -4.65 -3.05 -19.65
CA TRP A 182 -4.55 -2.31 -18.40
C TRP A 182 -4.09 -0.85 -18.60
N ARG A 183 -3.38 -0.53 -19.69
CA ARG A 183 -2.92 0.83 -19.96
C ARG A 183 -4.07 1.72 -20.38
N THR A 184 -4.95 1.23 -21.26
CA THR A 184 -6.18 1.92 -21.64
C THR A 184 -7.09 2.11 -20.42
N GLU A 185 -7.23 1.08 -19.59
CA GLU A 185 -8.00 1.17 -18.34
C GLU A 185 -7.41 2.22 -17.38
N ALA A 186 -6.08 2.28 -17.25
CA ALA A 186 -5.40 3.27 -16.42
C ALA A 186 -5.60 4.69 -16.94
N GLU A 187 -5.50 4.90 -18.25
CA GLU A 187 -5.75 6.20 -18.86
C GLU A 187 -7.19 6.67 -18.60
N ALA A 188 -8.18 5.79 -18.80
CA ALA A 188 -9.58 6.08 -18.54
C ALA A 188 -9.84 6.41 -17.06
N ALA A 189 -9.28 5.63 -16.13
CA ALA A 189 -9.42 5.85 -14.70
C ALA A 189 -8.83 7.19 -14.24
N LEU A 190 -7.63 7.53 -14.71
CA LEU A 190 -7.00 8.82 -14.42
C LEU A 190 -7.76 9.99 -15.06
N GLY A 191 -8.27 9.80 -16.29
CA GLY A 191 -9.11 10.79 -16.99
C GLY A 191 -10.44 11.07 -16.30
N ALA A 192 -10.99 10.08 -15.56
CA ALA A 192 -12.28 10.21 -14.89
C ALA A 192 -12.33 11.39 -13.92
N ARG A 193 -11.26 11.66 -13.15
CA ARG A 193 -11.23 12.82 -12.23
C ARG A 193 -11.45 14.12 -12.96
N ARG A 194 -10.73 14.36 -14.07
CA ARG A 194 -10.89 15.58 -14.87
C ARG A 194 -12.33 15.72 -15.36
N SER A 195 -12.88 14.67 -15.95
CA SER A 195 -14.25 14.65 -16.48
C SER A 195 -15.30 14.93 -15.39
N VAL A 196 -15.16 14.31 -14.22
CA VAL A 196 -16.09 14.51 -13.10
C VAL A 196 -15.96 15.92 -12.51
N GLU A 197 -14.74 16.46 -12.39
CA GLU A 197 -14.50 17.82 -11.93
C GLU A 197 -15.13 18.85 -12.88
N GLU A 198 -14.99 18.67 -14.20
CA GLU A 198 -15.64 19.50 -15.21
C GLU A 198 -17.17 19.42 -15.10
N ALA A 199 -17.72 18.21 -14.98
CA ALA A 199 -19.15 18.00 -14.80
C ALA A 199 -19.69 18.69 -13.54
N SER A 200 -18.93 18.67 -12.44
CA SER A 200 -19.33 19.31 -11.17
C SER A 200 -19.39 20.84 -11.23
N ARG A 201 -18.80 21.47 -12.25
CA ARG A 201 -18.71 22.92 -12.44
C ARG A 201 -19.67 23.46 -13.49
N LYS A 202 -20.52 22.62 -14.08
CA LYS A 202 -21.57 23.09 -14.98
C LYS A 202 -22.55 23.99 -14.21
N PRO A 203 -23.11 25.06 -14.83
CA PRO A 203 -23.98 26.01 -14.15
C PRO A 203 -25.11 25.33 -13.36
N GLU A 204 -25.78 24.35 -13.95
CA GLU A 204 -26.88 23.61 -13.32
C GLU A 204 -26.47 22.87 -12.04
N MET A 205 -25.23 22.36 -11.98
CA MET A 205 -24.70 21.69 -10.80
C MET A 205 -24.33 22.70 -9.71
N LEU A 206 -23.70 23.81 -10.10
CA LEU A 206 -23.34 24.88 -9.16
C LEU A 206 -24.59 25.50 -8.53
N ASP A 207 -25.61 25.78 -9.33
CA ASP A 207 -26.90 26.30 -8.86
C ASP A 207 -27.56 25.33 -7.88
N MET A 208 -27.54 24.02 -8.17
CA MET A 208 -28.03 22.99 -7.26
C MET A 208 -27.27 23.00 -5.92
N PHE A 209 -25.93 23.00 -5.92
CA PHE A 209 -25.15 23.01 -4.67
C PHE A 209 -25.38 24.28 -3.85
N VAL A 210 -25.50 25.45 -4.51
CA VAL A 210 -25.79 26.72 -3.84
C VAL A 210 -27.21 26.73 -3.27
N ALA A 211 -28.19 26.22 -4.00
CA ALA A 211 -29.58 26.13 -3.52
C ALA A 211 -29.67 25.25 -2.27
N GLU A 212 -29.04 24.07 -2.28
CA GLU A 212 -28.97 23.18 -1.13
C GLU A 212 -28.27 23.86 0.07
N ALA A 213 -27.10 24.47 -0.16
CA ALA A 213 -26.34 25.16 0.87
C ALA A 213 -27.11 26.34 1.47
N ARG A 214 -27.87 27.10 0.67
CA ARG A 214 -28.73 28.18 1.17
C ARG A 214 -29.85 27.65 2.06
N SER A 215 -30.44 26.51 1.71
CA SER A 215 -31.52 25.92 2.49
C SER A 215 -31.07 25.52 3.91
N GLU A 216 -29.83 25.05 4.06
CA GLU A 216 -29.28 24.57 5.34
C GLU A 216 -28.46 25.62 6.10
N ARG A 217 -27.74 26.50 5.40
CA ARG A 217 -26.78 27.46 5.97
C ARG A 217 -27.09 28.92 5.68
N GLY A 218 -28.24 29.24 5.09
CA GLY A 218 -28.57 30.61 4.65
C GLY A 218 -28.49 31.67 5.76
N ARG A 219 -28.80 31.30 7.01
CA ARG A 219 -28.71 32.21 8.18
C ARG A 219 -27.28 32.54 8.60
N ALA A 220 -26.29 31.77 8.17
CA ALA A 220 -24.87 31.98 8.47
C ALA A 220 -24.18 32.95 7.49
N GLY A 221 -24.92 33.50 6.52
CA GLY A 221 -24.44 34.50 5.58
C GLY A 221 -23.79 33.94 4.31
N PRO A 222 -23.48 34.80 3.32
CA PRO A 222 -23.07 34.39 1.98
C PRO A 222 -21.78 33.55 1.92
N THR A 223 -20.78 33.91 2.73
CA THR A 223 -19.49 33.20 2.77
C THR A 223 -19.65 31.76 3.28
N ALA A 224 -20.50 31.55 4.29
CA ALA A 224 -20.78 30.22 4.83
C ALA A 224 -21.49 29.34 3.79
N VAL A 225 -22.44 29.91 3.05
CA VAL A 225 -23.12 29.24 1.94
C VAL A 225 -22.14 28.85 0.83
N ALA A 226 -21.24 29.75 0.42
CA ALA A 226 -20.26 29.45 -0.62
C ALA A 226 -19.30 28.32 -0.22
N ARG A 227 -18.83 28.31 1.02
CA ARG A 227 -17.99 27.23 1.55
C ARG A 227 -18.72 25.89 1.59
N ASP A 228 -19.96 25.88 2.08
CA ASP A 228 -20.78 24.66 2.14
C ASP A 228 -21.08 24.12 0.73
N ALA A 229 -21.38 24.99 -0.24
CA ALA A 229 -21.58 24.60 -1.63
C ALA A 229 -20.33 23.95 -2.24
N GLU A 230 -19.13 24.50 -1.98
CA GLU A 230 -17.87 23.90 -2.43
C GLU A 230 -17.59 22.54 -1.75
N ASP A 231 -17.87 22.42 -0.46
CA ASP A 231 -17.73 21.15 0.27
C ASP A 231 -18.70 20.09 -0.28
N ARG A 232 -19.94 20.47 -0.62
CA ARG A 232 -20.91 19.59 -1.30
C ARG A 232 -20.42 19.15 -2.67
N ARG A 233 -19.92 20.08 -3.48
CA ARG A 233 -19.36 19.78 -4.80
C ARG A 233 -18.21 18.77 -4.69
N ARG A 234 -17.27 18.98 -3.77
CA ARG A 234 -16.16 18.04 -3.53
C ARG A 234 -16.65 16.65 -3.13
N LYS A 235 -17.63 16.57 -2.21
CA LYS A 235 -18.25 15.29 -1.82
C LYS A 235 -18.95 14.61 -3.02
N TRP A 236 -19.62 15.38 -3.86
CA TRP A 236 -20.26 14.87 -5.08
C TRP A 236 -19.23 14.29 -6.05
N VAL A 237 -18.12 15.00 -6.28
CA VAL A 237 -17.02 14.51 -7.13
C VAL A 237 -16.45 13.20 -6.60
N THR A 238 -16.12 13.13 -5.30
CA THR A 238 -15.63 11.90 -4.68
C THR A 238 -16.62 10.76 -4.84
N LYS A 239 -17.92 10.97 -4.53
CA LYS A 239 -18.96 9.94 -4.71
C LYS A 239 -19.06 9.48 -6.16
N ARG A 240 -18.93 10.39 -7.12
CA ARG A 240 -19.01 10.05 -8.54
C ARG A 240 -17.83 9.19 -8.97
N LEU A 241 -16.61 9.47 -8.51
CA LEU A 241 -15.45 8.64 -8.84
C LEU A 241 -15.45 7.27 -8.16
N VAL A 242 -15.99 7.19 -6.94
CA VAL A 242 -16.28 5.89 -6.31
C VAL A 242 -17.25 5.09 -7.16
N HIS A 243 -18.30 5.73 -7.69
CA HIS A 243 -19.26 5.07 -8.56
C HIS A 243 -18.64 4.57 -9.87
N PHE A 244 -17.70 5.32 -10.48
CA PHE A 244 -16.91 4.84 -11.61
C PHE A 244 -16.17 3.54 -11.27
N GLY A 245 -15.51 3.49 -10.11
CA GLY A 245 -14.80 2.30 -9.65
C GLY A 245 -15.71 1.09 -9.46
N ARG A 246 -16.87 1.30 -8.83
CA ARG A 246 -17.88 0.23 -8.63
C ARG A 246 -18.51 -0.28 -9.91
N ALA A 247 -18.78 0.58 -10.88
CA ALA A 247 -19.40 0.18 -12.14
C ALA A 247 -18.47 -0.69 -13.01
N ARG A 248 -17.16 -0.66 -12.73
CA ARG A 248 -16.14 -1.48 -13.40
C ARG A 248 -15.96 -2.86 -12.75
N ALA A 249 -16.12 -2.97 -11.43
CA ALA A 249 -15.87 -4.18 -10.64
C ALA A 249 -17.02 -5.20 -10.77
#